data_AF-E4N433-F1
#
_entry.id   AF-E4N433-F1
#
_cell.length_a   1.000
_cell.length_b   1.000
_cell.length_c   1.000
_cell.angle_alpha   90.00
_cell.angle_beta   90.00
_cell.angle_gamma   90.00
#
_symmetry.space_group_name_H-M   'P 1'
#
loop_
_entity.id
_entity.type
_entity.pdbx_description
1 polymer ?
#
loop_
_entity_poly.entity_id
_entity_poly.type
_entity_poly.pdbx_seq_one_letter_code
_entity_poly.pdbx_strand_id
1 'polypeptide(L)'
;MPPPASAELTGTAWGELPHSCTGLHNVPDTPDILMGLLDGDHTRRARAVWDLYRLLLSQERVFPATAPAALVVSALLDDPRTLAGGQWERRAGTRPLRAELLNWLASFADVARLDPQDGAGAPRDLAAARAARPTLHARVAVFCGDDDPQVREAAVAATALLLADPALAASIPRHAPVVRDVLARSADSYYRWIARERLATWGEDIADLITAEEEHRTAADRAHKLANNPFDEGQGQAVRWLAEQPEDTAALEPPGRWHPDRAAPEQTVPHEPAPEAPTAVRGSTPEHRGPWRIARSEERDEWTFTPHIGVGPLHFGMPLEEITAALGEEGTVSGYYAPGTCERRLSHVDFRTAGVRALFRVNRLECVAVDALTGPQVRLDGVPLTGCVPSRLEDWLVHRPLRGPLMYSVAAEPVFPDLGLAIRSQSAGDINLTRPLFLLHNWLDLWHSLPSEERNHR
;
A
#
# COMPACT_ATOMS: atom_id res chain seq x y z
N MET A 1 21.17 -2.02 -19.21
CA MET A 1 21.38 -1.08 -18.10
C MET A 1 22.59 -0.21 -18.40
N PRO A 2 22.72 0.99 -17.79
CA PRO A 2 23.94 1.79 -17.90
C PRO A 2 25.14 1.06 -17.25
N PRO A 3 26.39 1.32 -17.69
CA PRO A 3 27.56 0.56 -17.21
C PRO A 3 27.76 0.58 -15.68
N PRO A 4 27.59 1.71 -14.95
CA PRO A 4 27.69 1.71 -13.49
C PRO A 4 26.66 0.78 -12.85
N ALA A 5 25.40 0.83 -13.25
CA ALA A 5 24.36 -0.05 -12.70
C ALA A 5 24.60 -1.52 -13.05
N SER A 6 25.11 -1.80 -14.26
CA SER A 6 25.47 -3.17 -14.65
C SER A 6 26.59 -3.72 -13.79
N ALA A 7 27.63 -2.94 -13.51
CA ALA A 7 28.75 -3.36 -12.67
C ALA A 7 28.29 -3.68 -11.24
N GLU A 8 27.49 -2.80 -10.63
CA GLU A 8 26.90 -2.99 -9.29
C GLU A 8 26.01 -4.25 -9.25
N LEU A 9 25.18 -4.44 -10.28
CA LEU A 9 24.30 -5.61 -10.38
C LEU A 9 25.12 -6.91 -10.47
N THR A 10 26.13 -6.98 -11.34
CA THR A 10 26.91 -8.20 -11.55
C THR A 10 27.92 -8.49 -10.44
N GLY A 11 28.37 -7.46 -9.73
CA GLY A 11 29.34 -7.57 -8.63
C GLY A 11 28.71 -8.00 -7.30
N THR A 12 27.38 -8.03 -7.21
CA THR A 12 26.64 -8.34 -5.99
C THR A 12 26.21 -9.81 -5.96
N ALA A 13 26.48 -10.50 -4.84
CA ALA A 13 26.08 -11.89 -4.62
C ALA A 13 24.61 -12.01 -4.19
N TRP A 14 23.67 -11.72 -5.10
CA TRP A 14 22.23 -11.64 -4.80
C TRP A 14 21.61 -12.91 -4.20
N GLY A 15 22.16 -14.09 -4.52
CA GLY A 15 21.67 -15.36 -3.95
C GLY A 15 21.82 -15.47 -2.43
N GLU A 16 22.67 -14.63 -1.81
CA GLU A 16 22.87 -14.57 -0.36
C GLU A 16 22.09 -13.42 0.31
N LEU A 17 21.36 -12.64 -0.48
CA LEU A 17 20.71 -11.40 -0.05
C LEU A 17 19.20 -11.52 -0.22
N PRO A 18 18.48 -12.07 0.76
CA PRO A 18 17.02 -12.13 0.69
C PRO A 18 16.40 -10.74 0.82
N HIS A 19 15.26 -10.56 0.16
CA HIS A 19 14.25 -9.54 0.42
C HIS A 19 13.08 -10.18 1.18
N SER A 20 11.98 -9.44 1.42
CA SER A 20 10.88 -9.86 2.32
C SER A 20 10.23 -11.22 2.03
N CYS A 21 10.33 -11.69 0.79
CA CYS A 21 9.60 -12.85 0.27
C CYS A 21 10.49 -13.78 -0.55
N THR A 22 11.82 -13.70 -0.40
CA THR A 22 12.75 -14.55 -1.14
C THR A 22 12.49 -16.03 -0.88
N GLY A 23 12.48 -16.83 -1.93
CA GLY A 23 12.19 -18.26 -1.88
C GLY A 23 10.71 -18.64 -1.96
N LEU A 24 9.79 -17.66 -2.00
CA LEU A 24 8.38 -17.91 -2.33
C LEU A 24 8.19 -18.06 -3.84
N HIS A 25 7.29 -18.95 -4.26
CA HIS A 25 6.96 -19.16 -5.66
C HIS A 25 6.42 -17.88 -6.33
N ASN A 26 6.82 -17.63 -7.58
CA ASN A 26 6.42 -16.48 -8.39
C ASN A 26 6.72 -15.09 -7.82
N VAL A 27 7.64 -15.00 -6.85
CA VAL A 27 8.20 -13.73 -6.42
C VAL A 27 9.48 -13.49 -7.21
N PRO A 28 9.62 -12.36 -7.91
CA PRO A 28 10.84 -12.07 -8.68
C PRO A 28 12.02 -11.88 -7.72
N ASP A 29 13.18 -12.40 -8.10
CA ASP A 29 14.41 -12.12 -7.38
C ASP A 29 14.83 -10.65 -7.58
N THR A 30 15.60 -10.11 -6.64
CA THR A 30 16.03 -8.70 -6.68
C THR A 30 16.65 -8.27 -8.02
N PRO A 31 17.52 -9.07 -8.69
CA PRO A 31 18.05 -8.70 -10.00
C PRO A 31 16.97 -8.53 -11.08
N ASP A 32 15.94 -9.37 -11.08
CA ASP A 32 14.86 -9.31 -12.08
C ASP A 32 14.03 -8.04 -11.88
N ILE A 33 13.76 -7.68 -10.63
CA ILE A 33 13.11 -6.40 -10.28
C ILE A 33 13.94 -5.23 -10.83
N LEU A 34 15.23 -5.20 -10.54
CA LEU A 34 16.13 -4.11 -10.94
C LEU A 34 16.27 -3.99 -12.46
N MET A 35 16.32 -5.10 -13.19
CA MET A 35 16.33 -5.11 -14.65
C MET A 35 14.99 -4.61 -15.23
N GLY A 36 13.87 -4.98 -14.60
CA GLY A 36 12.52 -4.58 -15.01
C GLY A 36 12.27 -3.06 -14.94
N LEU A 37 13.04 -2.32 -14.13
CA LEU A 37 12.91 -0.85 -14.01
C LEU A 37 13.19 -0.12 -15.33
N LEU A 38 13.98 -0.71 -16.23
CA LEU A 38 14.30 -0.12 -17.53
C LEU A 38 13.66 -0.88 -18.70
N ASP A 39 12.64 -1.70 -18.42
CA ASP A 39 11.87 -2.42 -19.43
C ASP A 39 11.15 -1.44 -20.38
N GLY A 40 11.05 -1.79 -21.67
CA GLY A 40 10.36 -0.98 -22.66
C GLY A 40 8.84 -0.94 -22.45
N ASP A 41 8.27 -1.97 -21.83
CA ASP A 41 6.86 -2.09 -21.50
C ASP A 41 6.52 -1.38 -20.18
N HIS A 42 5.63 -0.38 -20.25
CA HIS A 42 5.18 0.37 -19.09
C HIS A 42 4.61 -0.53 -17.99
N THR A 43 3.90 -1.61 -18.34
CA THR A 43 3.27 -2.50 -17.35
C THR A 43 4.31 -3.25 -16.54
N ARG A 44 5.36 -3.77 -17.19
CA ARG A 44 6.47 -4.46 -16.52
C ARG A 44 7.29 -3.50 -15.67
N ARG A 45 7.50 -2.29 -16.18
CA ARG A 45 8.19 -1.23 -15.45
C ARG A 45 7.43 -0.79 -14.20
N ALA A 46 6.13 -0.54 -14.31
CA ALA A 46 5.27 -0.20 -13.18
C ALA A 46 5.25 -1.32 -12.14
N ARG A 47 5.22 -2.58 -12.59
CA ARG A 47 5.33 -3.73 -11.71
C ARG A 47 6.67 -3.79 -10.99
N ALA A 48 7.78 -3.54 -11.69
CA ALA A 48 9.11 -3.51 -11.09
C ALA A 48 9.25 -2.41 -10.03
N VAL A 49 8.71 -1.20 -10.29
CA VAL A 49 8.66 -0.12 -9.30
C VAL A 49 7.84 -0.53 -8.08
N TRP A 50 6.70 -1.18 -8.29
CA TRP A 50 5.89 -1.69 -7.20
C TRP A 50 6.61 -2.76 -6.37
N ASP A 51 7.30 -3.69 -7.03
CA ASP A 51 8.09 -4.73 -6.38
C ASP A 51 9.27 -4.14 -5.58
N LEU A 52 9.87 -3.01 -6.02
CA LEU A 52 10.87 -2.28 -5.21
C LEU A 52 10.31 -1.86 -3.84
N TYR A 53 9.12 -1.28 -3.80
CA TYR A 53 8.51 -0.85 -2.53
C TYR A 53 8.07 -2.07 -1.72
N ARG A 54 7.33 -2.98 -2.34
CA ARG A 54 6.73 -4.12 -1.64
C ARG A 54 7.75 -5.07 -1.07
N LEU A 55 8.83 -5.36 -1.80
CA LEU A 55 9.75 -6.44 -1.46
C LEU A 55 11.02 -5.95 -0.76
N LEU A 56 11.56 -4.80 -1.17
CA LEU A 56 12.82 -4.27 -0.65
C LEU A 56 12.63 -3.22 0.45
N LEU A 57 11.42 -2.66 0.62
CA LEU A 57 11.05 -1.75 1.70
C LEU A 57 9.73 -2.17 2.38
N SER A 58 9.45 -3.47 2.39
CA SER A 58 8.23 -4.03 2.98
C SER A 58 8.06 -3.59 4.43
N GLN A 59 6.88 -3.06 4.77
CA GLN A 59 6.53 -2.61 6.13
C GLN A 59 7.56 -1.65 6.73
N GLU A 60 8.20 -0.80 5.91
CA GLU A 60 9.22 0.16 6.34
C GLU A 60 10.46 -0.50 6.96
N ARG A 61 10.87 -1.64 6.41
CA ARG A 61 12.04 -2.38 6.87
C ARG A 61 13.07 -2.53 5.76
N VAL A 62 14.34 -2.45 6.13
CA VAL A 62 15.43 -2.86 5.24
C VAL A 62 15.69 -4.35 5.39
N PHE A 63 16.06 -4.96 4.27
CA PHE A 63 16.46 -6.35 4.11
C PHE A 63 17.90 -6.41 3.60
N PRO A 64 18.56 -7.59 3.66
CA PRO A 64 19.91 -7.76 3.13
C PRO A 64 20.09 -7.25 1.69
N ALA A 65 19.07 -7.42 0.83
CA ALA A 65 19.10 -6.95 -0.55
C ALA A 65 18.90 -5.43 -0.72
N THR A 66 18.37 -4.72 0.28
CA THR A 66 17.89 -3.35 0.11
C THR A 66 19.01 -2.35 -0.16
N ALA A 67 20.11 -2.40 0.60
CA ALA A 67 21.22 -1.45 0.43
C ALA A 67 21.94 -1.62 -0.92
N PRO A 68 22.28 -2.86 -1.37
CA PRO A 68 22.81 -3.07 -2.72
C PRO A 68 21.83 -2.65 -3.83
N ALA A 69 20.53 -2.92 -3.66
CA ALA A 69 19.51 -2.48 -4.61
C ALA A 69 19.47 -0.94 -4.72
N ALA A 70 19.63 -0.21 -3.61
CA ALA A 70 19.69 1.25 -3.63
C ALA A 70 20.91 1.78 -4.40
N LEU A 71 22.05 1.12 -4.29
CA LEU A 71 23.23 1.46 -5.09
C LEU A 71 22.97 1.25 -6.59
N VAL A 72 22.32 0.16 -6.98
CA VAL A 72 21.91 -0.06 -8.38
C VAL A 72 20.92 1.01 -8.84
N VAL A 73 19.85 1.25 -8.09
CA VAL A 73 18.81 2.25 -8.43
C VAL A 73 19.41 3.64 -8.61
N SER A 74 20.31 4.07 -7.72
CA SER A 74 20.98 5.37 -7.86
C SER A 74 21.84 5.47 -9.13
N ALA A 75 22.40 4.36 -9.61
CA ALA A 75 23.15 4.30 -10.86
C ALA A 75 22.25 4.28 -12.12
N LEU A 76 20.94 4.06 -11.97
CA LEU A 76 19.98 4.11 -13.08
C LEU A 76 19.51 5.54 -13.37
N LEU A 77 19.66 6.49 -12.44
CA LEU A 77 19.08 7.84 -12.54
C LEU A 77 19.52 8.61 -13.80
N ASP A 78 20.76 8.39 -14.25
CA ASP A 78 21.32 9.01 -15.46
C ASP A 78 20.81 8.37 -16.77
N ASP A 79 20.14 7.21 -16.73
CA ASP A 79 19.65 6.55 -17.93
C ASP A 79 18.48 7.35 -18.54
N PRO A 80 18.50 7.70 -19.83
CA PRO A 80 17.45 8.51 -20.45
C PRO A 80 16.07 7.84 -20.42
N ARG A 81 15.98 6.51 -20.29
CA ARG A 81 14.69 5.82 -20.14
C ARG A 81 13.96 6.18 -18.85
N THR A 82 14.69 6.70 -17.84
CA THR A 82 14.07 7.19 -16.60
C THR A 82 13.28 8.49 -16.80
N LEU A 83 13.42 9.18 -17.94
CA LEU A 83 12.60 10.33 -18.30
C LEU A 83 11.17 9.96 -18.68
N ALA A 84 10.90 8.68 -18.95
CA ALA A 84 9.57 8.25 -19.38
C ALA A 84 8.54 8.49 -18.26
N GLY A 85 7.47 9.21 -18.61
CA GLY A 85 6.33 9.45 -17.74
C GLY A 85 5.49 8.18 -17.54
N GLY A 86 4.94 8.03 -16.34
CA GLY A 86 4.02 6.96 -15.97
C GLY A 86 3.20 7.33 -14.74
N GLN A 87 2.17 6.54 -14.49
CA GLN A 87 1.44 6.55 -13.21
C GLN A 87 2.02 5.44 -12.33
N TRP A 88 2.34 5.76 -11.09
CA TRP A 88 2.97 4.84 -10.16
C TRP A 88 2.10 4.72 -8.91
N GLU A 89 1.84 3.48 -8.49
CA GLU A 89 0.82 3.15 -7.48
C GLU A 89 0.92 3.94 -6.18
N ARG A 90 2.13 4.33 -5.77
CA ARG A 90 2.33 4.96 -4.47
C ARG A 90 1.92 6.43 -4.41
N ARG A 91 1.85 7.16 -5.52
CA ARG A 91 1.60 8.60 -5.49
C ARG A 91 0.74 9.05 -6.68
N ALA A 92 -0.24 9.90 -6.41
CA ALA A 92 -1.21 10.34 -7.41
C ALA A 92 -0.56 11.09 -8.59
N GLY A 93 -1.16 10.97 -9.78
CA GLY A 93 -0.74 11.70 -10.97
C GLY A 93 0.45 11.10 -11.73
N THR A 94 0.69 11.65 -12.92
CA THR A 94 1.76 11.22 -13.83
C THR A 94 3.08 11.89 -13.46
N ARG A 95 4.17 11.13 -13.48
CA ARG A 95 5.53 11.64 -13.24
C ARG A 95 6.60 10.82 -13.98
N PRO A 96 7.79 11.38 -14.25
CA PRO A 96 8.91 10.62 -14.77
C PRO A 96 9.30 9.47 -13.85
N LEU A 97 9.71 8.33 -14.41
CA LEU A 97 10.27 7.22 -13.64
C LEU A 97 11.42 7.70 -12.75
N ARG A 98 12.25 8.64 -13.20
CA ARG A 98 13.35 9.21 -12.40
C ARG A 98 12.86 9.80 -11.08
N ALA A 99 11.79 10.59 -11.12
CA ALA A 99 11.20 11.16 -9.90
C ALA A 99 10.71 10.04 -8.97
N GLU A 100 10.17 8.97 -9.51
CA GLU A 100 9.71 7.83 -8.70
C GLU A 100 10.86 7.01 -8.09
N LEU A 101 11.95 6.80 -8.83
CA LEU A 101 13.15 6.15 -8.29
C LEU A 101 13.80 7.00 -7.18
N LEU A 102 13.80 8.32 -7.34
CA LEU A 102 14.24 9.26 -6.29
C LEU A 102 13.33 9.19 -5.06
N ASN A 103 12.01 9.04 -5.24
CA ASN A 103 11.07 8.82 -4.14
C ASN A 103 11.31 7.51 -3.39
N TRP A 104 11.63 6.45 -4.12
CA TRP A 104 11.99 5.19 -3.51
C TRP A 104 13.31 5.33 -2.71
N LEU A 105 14.32 6.04 -3.25
CA LEU A 105 15.56 6.36 -2.53
C LEU A 105 15.34 7.25 -1.31
N ALA A 106 14.40 8.20 -1.36
CA ALA A 106 13.99 8.98 -0.20
C ALA A 106 13.40 8.07 0.89
N SER A 107 12.52 7.15 0.51
CA SER A 107 11.90 6.18 1.43
C SER A 107 12.94 5.25 2.06
N PHE A 108 13.89 4.77 1.26
CA PHE A 108 15.04 4.03 1.76
C PHE A 108 15.86 4.82 2.77
N ALA A 109 16.18 6.09 2.47
CA ALA A 109 16.96 6.95 3.35
C ALA A 109 16.21 7.22 4.68
N ASP A 110 14.89 7.35 4.60
CA ASP A 110 14.00 7.52 5.75
C ASP A 110 14.01 6.28 6.66
N VAL A 111 13.83 5.08 6.11
CA VAL A 111 13.92 3.85 6.91
C VAL A 111 15.32 3.68 7.51
N ALA A 112 16.38 3.99 6.76
CA ALA A 112 17.75 3.83 7.23
C ALA A 112 18.13 4.76 8.41
N ARG A 113 17.36 5.84 8.69
CA ARG A 113 17.64 6.76 9.82
C ARG A 113 17.01 6.27 11.12
N LEU A 114 16.01 5.40 11.05
CA LEU A 114 15.33 4.84 12.22
C LEU A 114 16.27 3.98 13.05
N ASP A 115 15.98 3.84 14.35
CA ASP A 115 16.74 2.96 15.23
C ASP A 115 16.35 1.50 14.97
N PRO A 116 17.29 0.52 15.05
CA PRO A 116 16.93 -0.89 15.02
C PRO A 116 15.84 -1.28 16.02
N GLN A 117 15.74 -0.58 17.15
CA GLN A 117 14.72 -0.79 18.18
C GLN A 117 13.31 -0.45 17.69
N ASP A 118 13.19 0.39 16.65
CA ASP A 118 11.92 0.78 16.03
C ASP A 118 11.43 -0.26 15.00
N GLY A 119 12.12 -1.39 14.86
CA GLY A 119 11.72 -2.50 13.98
C GLY A 119 12.14 -2.34 12.51
N ALA A 120 12.92 -1.29 12.18
CA ALA A 120 13.30 -0.91 10.81
C ALA A 120 14.22 -1.90 10.06
N GLY A 121 14.62 -3.01 10.67
CA GLY A 121 15.46 -4.05 10.06
C GLY A 121 16.43 -4.67 11.05
N ALA A 122 17.13 -5.73 10.64
CA ALA A 122 18.19 -6.28 11.46
C ALA A 122 19.33 -5.24 11.59
N PRO A 123 20.03 -5.15 12.74
CA PRO A 123 21.10 -4.16 12.93
C PRO A 123 22.18 -4.17 11.85
N ARG A 124 22.50 -5.36 11.31
CA ARG A 124 23.45 -5.52 10.19
C ARG A 124 22.96 -4.87 8.90
N ASP A 125 21.69 -5.03 8.58
CA ASP A 125 21.09 -4.52 7.34
C ASP A 125 20.94 -3.00 7.41
N LEU A 126 20.56 -2.47 8.57
CA LEU A 126 20.54 -1.02 8.84
C LEU A 126 21.94 -0.41 8.77
N ALA A 127 22.96 -1.10 9.31
CA ALA A 127 24.34 -0.64 9.19
C ALA A 127 24.80 -0.59 7.72
N ALA A 128 24.45 -1.59 6.91
CA ALA A 128 24.72 -1.58 5.47
C ALA A 128 23.96 -0.45 4.75
N ALA A 129 22.70 -0.22 5.11
CA ALA A 129 21.89 0.85 4.54
C ALA A 129 22.47 2.25 4.84
N ARG A 130 22.93 2.47 6.08
CA ARG A 130 23.60 3.71 6.49
C ARG A 130 24.94 3.87 5.76
N ALA A 131 25.74 2.82 5.64
CA ALA A 131 27.02 2.86 4.93
C ALA A 131 26.87 3.23 3.44
N ALA A 132 25.73 2.96 2.81
CA ALA A 132 25.47 3.34 1.41
C ALA A 132 25.20 4.84 1.23
N ARG A 133 24.81 5.58 2.27
CA ARG A 133 24.29 6.96 2.17
C ARG A 133 25.23 7.95 1.50
N PRO A 134 26.55 7.99 1.79
CA PRO A 134 27.43 8.95 1.14
C PRO A 134 27.50 8.75 -0.38
N THR A 135 27.54 7.50 -0.84
CA THR A 135 27.53 7.16 -2.27
C THR A 135 26.22 7.54 -2.92
N LEU A 136 25.08 7.27 -2.25
CA LEU A 136 23.76 7.66 -2.73
C LEU A 136 23.64 9.18 -2.83
N HIS A 137 24.07 9.92 -1.81
CA HIS A 137 24.04 11.39 -1.80
C HIS A 137 24.82 11.97 -2.98
N ALA A 138 26.02 11.44 -3.27
CA ALA A 138 26.82 11.91 -4.39
C ALA A 138 26.12 11.77 -5.76
N ARG A 139 25.30 10.72 -5.94
CA ARG A 139 24.54 10.49 -7.18
C ARG A 139 23.21 11.26 -7.21
N VAL A 140 22.53 11.37 -6.08
CA VAL A 140 21.20 12.01 -5.96
C VAL A 140 21.29 13.53 -5.99
N ALA A 141 22.29 14.14 -5.33
CA ALA A 141 22.38 15.59 -5.15
C ALA A 141 22.49 16.37 -6.49
N VAL A 142 22.96 15.71 -7.56
CA VAL A 142 23.03 16.29 -8.91
C VAL A 142 21.65 16.69 -9.43
N PHE A 143 20.61 15.94 -9.07
CA PHE A 143 19.23 16.17 -9.52
C PHE A 143 18.48 17.24 -8.71
N CYS A 144 19.09 17.81 -7.65
CA CYS A 144 18.46 18.87 -6.86
C CYS A 144 18.30 20.20 -7.64
N GLY A 145 18.92 20.31 -8.81
CA GLY A 145 18.76 21.43 -9.73
C GLY A 145 18.14 21.03 -11.07
N ASP A 146 17.48 19.88 -11.17
CA ASP A 146 16.85 19.43 -12.42
C ASP A 146 15.75 20.42 -12.86
N ASP A 147 15.57 20.56 -14.18
CA ASP A 147 14.57 21.44 -14.77
C ASP A 147 13.15 20.93 -14.49
N ASP A 148 12.97 19.60 -14.47
CA ASP A 148 11.70 18.97 -14.14
C ASP A 148 11.39 19.15 -12.63
N PRO A 149 10.29 19.83 -12.27
CA PRO A 149 9.96 20.11 -10.87
C PRO A 149 9.73 18.83 -10.06
N GLN A 150 9.17 17.77 -10.64
CA GLN A 150 8.90 16.52 -9.91
C GLN A 150 10.21 15.78 -9.61
N VAL A 151 11.16 15.80 -10.55
CA VAL A 151 12.51 15.24 -10.33
C VAL A 151 13.26 16.06 -9.29
N ARG A 152 13.23 17.38 -9.40
CA ARG A 152 13.90 18.29 -8.47
C ARG A 152 13.38 18.12 -7.05
N GLU A 153 12.07 18.12 -6.85
CA GLU A 153 11.46 17.91 -5.53
C GLU A 153 11.84 16.55 -4.93
N ALA A 154 11.71 15.46 -5.71
CA ALA A 154 12.08 14.12 -5.24
C ALA A 154 13.57 14.02 -4.88
N ALA A 155 14.46 14.66 -5.65
CA ALA A 155 15.89 14.70 -5.38
C ALA A 155 16.24 15.49 -4.12
N VAL A 156 15.58 16.64 -3.89
CA VAL A 156 15.77 17.44 -2.68
C VAL A 156 15.26 16.68 -1.46
N ALA A 157 14.12 15.98 -1.57
CA ALA A 157 13.59 15.12 -0.51
C ALA A 157 14.55 13.97 -0.15
N ALA A 158 15.03 13.23 -1.15
CA ALA A 158 16.00 12.16 -0.96
C ALA A 158 17.31 12.69 -0.34
N THR A 159 17.83 13.80 -0.85
CA THR A 159 19.02 14.47 -0.29
C THR A 159 18.83 14.83 1.17
N ALA A 160 17.72 15.49 1.53
CA ALA A 160 17.46 15.92 2.90
C ALA A 160 17.48 14.76 3.91
N LEU A 161 16.92 13.61 3.52
CA LEU A 161 16.90 12.39 4.34
C LEU A 161 18.27 11.69 4.40
N LEU A 162 19.02 11.68 3.30
CA LEU A 162 20.39 11.13 3.27
C LEU A 162 21.34 11.91 4.19
N LEU A 163 21.16 13.23 4.32
CA LEU A 163 21.90 14.10 5.23
C LEU A 163 21.66 13.81 6.73
N ALA A 164 20.82 12.84 7.07
CA ALA A 164 20.79 12.28 8.43
C ALA A 164 22.07 11.50 8.78
N ASP A 165 22.92 11.17 7.80
CA ASP A 165 24.24 10.61 8.05
C ASP A 165 25.22 11.68 8.60
N PRO A 166 25.88 11.44 9.76
CA PRO A 166 26.87 12.37 10.30
C PRO A 166 28.02 12.69 9.35
N ALA A 167 28.43 11.76 8.48
CA ALA A 167 29.50 11.98 7.50
C ALA A 167 29.13 13.05 6.46
N LEU A 168 27.83 13.34 6.29
CA LEU A 168 27.33 14.31 5.34
C LEU A 168 26.94 15.65 5.97
N ALA A 169 27.17 15.82 7.29
CA ALA A 169 26.78 17.03 8.02
C ALA A 169 27.36 18.33 7.43
N ALA A 170 28.57 18.27 6.84
CA ALA A 170 29.20 19.42 6.19
C ALA A 170 28.42 19.94 4.96
N SER A 171 27.54 19.12 4.38
CA SER A 171 26.70 19.50 3.23
C SER A 171 25.40 20.19 3.64
N ILE A 172 25.01 20.14 4.93
CA ILE A 172 23.74 20.70 5.42
C ILE A 172 23.56 22.19 5.05
N PRO A 173 24.53 23.09 5.30
CA PRO A 173 24.35 24.52 5.01
C PRO A 173 24.08 24.82 3.53
N ARG A 174 24.54 23.95 2.62
CA ARG A 174 24.29 24.07 1.18
C ARG A 174 22.86 23.68 0.80
N HIS A 175 22.27 22.70 1.50
CA HIS A 175 20.99 22.11 1.13
C HIS A 175 19.80 22.67 1.93
N ALA A 176 20.02 23.20 3.13
CA ALA A 176 18.93 23.75 3.96
C ALA A 176 18.07 24.82 3.25
N PRO A 177 18.64 25.80 2.52
CA PRO A 177 17.83 26.77 1.78
C PRO A 177 16.97 26.11 0.69
N VAL A 178 17.54 25.16 -0.05
CA VAL A 178 16.84 24.44 -1.13
C VAL A 178 15.69 23.59 -0.58
N VAL A 179 15.90 22.92 0.56
CA VAL A 179 14.86 22.17 1.26
C VAL A 179 13.70 23.07 1.66
N ARG A 180 13.99 24.25 2.21
CA ARG A 180 12.97 25.23 2.58
C ARG A 180 12.20 25.74 1.37
N ASP A 181 12.90 26.19 0.34
CA ASP A 181 12.29 26.86 -0.81
C ASP A 181 11.49 25.90 -1.69
N VAL A 182 11.97 24.66 -1.84
CA VAL A 182 11.37 23.65 -2.72
C VAL A 182 10.34 22.81 -1.99
N LEU A 183 10.73 22.13 -0.91
CA LEU A 183 9.86 21.11 -0.30
C LEU A 183 8.75 21.72 0.57
N ALA A 184 9.02 22.81 1.29
CA ALA A 184 8.02 23.42 2.17
C ALA A 184 6.84 24.03 1.37
N ARG A 185 7.01 24.26 0.07
CA ARG A 185 6.00 24.79 -0.85
C ARG A 185 5.41 23.74 -1.78
N SER A 186 5.84 22.48 -1.66
CA SER A 186 5.34 21.41 -2.52
C SER A 186 3.87 21.12 -2.26
N ALA A 187 3.15 20.72 -3.31
CA ALA A 187 1.80 20.15 -3.20
C ALA A 187 1.81 18.85 -2.38
N ASP A 188 2.93 18.13 -2.36
CA ASP A 188 3.12 16.86 -1.67
C ASP A 188 3.29 17.07 -0.15
N SER A 189 2.32 16.63 0.64
CA SER A 189 2.35 16.80 2.09
C SER A 189 3.51 16.07 2.76
N TYR A 190 3.96 14.94 2.19
CA TYR A 190 5.12 14.22 2.68
C TYR A 190 6.41 15.02 2.47
N TYR A 191 6.57 15.71 1.35
CA TYR A 191 7.71 16.62 1.15
C TYR A 191 7.67 17.80 2.13
N ARG A 192 6.50 18.39 2.38
CA ARG A 192 6.36 19.45 3.40
C ARG A 192 6.69 18.94 4.81
N TRP A 193 6.37 17.68 5.11
CA TRP A 193 6.79 17.04 6.35
C TRP A 193 8.31 16.85 6.42
N ILE A 194 8.95 16.33 5.37
CA ILE A 194 10.42 16.20 5.30
C ILE A 194 11.07 17.56 5.54
N ALA A 195 10.58 18.63 4.89
CA ALA A 195 11.11 19.97 5.10
C ALA A 195 11.13 20.35 6.59
N ARG A 196 9.98 20.24 7.27
CA ARG A 196 9.85 20.61 8.68
C ARG A 196 10.74 19.73 9.58
N GLU A 197 10.71 18.42 9.40
CA GLU A 197 11.48 17.48 10.24
C GLU A 197 12.99 17.72 10.11
N ARG A 198 13.48 17.85 8.87
CA ARG A 198 14.92 17.95 8.60
C ARG A 198 15.45 19.33 8.99
N LEU A 199 14.74 20.41 8.63
CA LEU A 199 15.12 21.78 9.00
C LEU A 199 15.15 21.95 10.53
N ALA A 200 14.15 21.43 11.26
CA ALA A 200 14.16 21.44 12.72
C ALA A 200 15.38 20.70 13.30
N THR A 201 15.70 19.52 12.74
CA THR A 201 16.86 18.73 13.17
C THR A 201 18.19 19.46 12.92
N TRP A 202 18.25 20.33 11.91
CA TRP A 202 19.42 21.16 11.60
C TRP A 202 19.48 22.47 12.40
N GLY A 203 18.47 22.76 13.23
CA GLY A 203 18.41 23.96 14.05
C GLY A 203 17.91 25.20 13.31
N GLU A 204 17.28 25.04 12.15
CA GLU A 204 16.64 26.13 11.41
C GLU A 204 15.31 26.53 12.07
N ASP A 205 14.94 27.81 11.98
CA ASP A 205 13.62 28.27 12.44
C ASP A 205 12.53 27.80 11.47
N ILE A 206 11.54 27.06 11.99
CA ILE A 206 10.43 26.49 11.21
C ILE A 206 9.06 26.99 11.70
N ALA A 207 9.00 28.02 12.55
CA ALA A 207 7.75 28.49 13.15
C ALA A 207 6.72 28.89 12.08
N ASP A 208 7.15 29.62 11.05
CA ASP A 208 6.35 29.99 9.88
C ASP A 208 5.81 28.77 9.12
N LEU A 209 6.62 27.73 8.95
CA LEU A 209 6.23 26.50 8.26
C LEU A 209 5.18 25.70 9.06
N ILE A 210 5.32 25.66 10.38
CA ILE A 210 4.33 25.03 11.27
C ILE A 210 3.02 25.81 11.18
N THR A 211 3.05 27.13 11.34
CA THR A 211 1.85 27.97 11.26
C THR A 211 1.14 27.82 9.91
N ALA A 212 1.89 27.85 8.79
CA ALA A 212 1.31 27.67 7.46
C ALA A 212 0.62 26.30 7.29
N GLU A 213 1.21 25.22 7.81
CA GLU A 213 0.61 23.88 7.73
C GLU A 213 -0.63 23.75 8.62
N GLU A 214 -0.62 24.33 9.82
CA GLU A 214 -1.77 24.35 10.72
C GLU A 214 -2.93 25.15 10.14
N GLU A 215 -2.65 26.31 9.53
CA GLU A 215 -3.64 27.13 8.82
C GLU A 215 -4.23 26.36 7.64
N HIS A 216 -3.38 25.71 6.83
CA HIS A 216 -3.82 24.89 5.70
C HIS A 216 -4.74 23.74 6.15
N ARG A 217 -4.32 22.96 7.16
CA ARG A 217 -5.12 21.88 7.74
C ARG A 217 -6.44 22.38 8.32
N THR A 218 -6.42 23.51 9.04
CA THR A 218 -7.64 24.10 9.62
C THR A 218 -8.60 24.62 8.54
N ALA A 219 -8.07 25.15 7.43
CA ALA A 219 -8.88 25.54 6.28
C ALA A 219 -9.50 24.31 5.60
N ALA A 220 -8.71 23.25 5.39
CA ALA A 220 -9.17 21.99 4.82
C ALA A 220 -10.27 21.32 5.68
N ASP A 221 -10.07 21.21 6.99
CA ASP A 221 -11.05 20.64 7.92
C ASP A 221 -12.37 21.43 7.91
N ARG A 222 -12.30 22.76 7.87
CA ARG A 222 -13.48 23.62 7.76
C ARG A 222 -14.21 23.43 6.44
N ALA A 223 -13.46 23.38 5.33
CA ALA A 223 -14.03 23.17 4.01
C ALA A 223 -14.68 21.79 3.88
N HIS A 224 -14.07 20.73 4.40
CA HIS A 224 -14.65 19.39 4.43
C HIS A 224 -15.94 19.33 5.26
N LYS A 225 -15.96 19.94 6.45
CA LYS A 225 -17.17 20.01 7.29
C LYS A 225 -18.32 20.72 6.58
N LEU A 226 -18.04 21.83 5.91
CA LEU A 226 -19.04 22.59 5.15
C LEU A 226 -19.50 21.84 3.89
N ALA A 227 -18.59 21.16 3.18
CA ALA A 227 -18.92 20.38 1.99
C ALA A 227 -19.86 19.20 2.31
N ASN A 228 -19.67 18.58 3.48
CA ASN A 228 -20.45 17.43 3.96
C ASN A 228 -21.80 17.80 4.57
N ASN A 229 -22.10 19.10 4.77
CA ASN A 229 -23.42 19.55 5.22
C ASN A 229 -24.21 20.16 4.04
N PRO A 230 -25.17 19.43 3.45
CA PRO A 230 -25.92 19.90 2.28
C PRO A 230 -26.88 21.07 2.57
N PHE A 231 -27.02 21.48 3.82
CA PHE A 231 -27.92 22.56 4.25
C PHE A 231 -27.19 23.85 4.67
N ASP A 232 -25.86 23.87 4.67
CA ASP A 232 -25.09 25.07 5.02
C ASP A 232 -24.90 26.02 3.82
N GLU A 233 -25.13 27.32 4.02
CA GLU A 233 -24.99 28.37 2.98
C GLU A 233 -23.56 28.45 2.39
N GLY A 234 -22.55 27.89 3.07
CA GLY A 234 -21.15 27.85 2.64
C GLY A 234 -20.73 26.62 1.81
N GLN A 235 -21.61 25.62 1.62
CA GLN A 235 -21.25 24.34 0.99
C GLN A 235 -20.67 24.53 -0.44
N GLY A 236 -21.33 25.32 -1.27
CA GLY A 236 -20.92 25.52 -2.68
C GLY A 236 -19.61 26.31 -2.84
N GLN A 237 -19.21 27.10 -1.83
CA GLN A 237 -17.89 27.76 -1.81
C GLN A 237 -16.81 26.81 -1.29
N ALA A 238 -17.14 25.99 -0.29
CA ALA A 238 -16.23 24.97 0.24
C ALA A 238 -15.87 23.89 -0.78
N VAL A 239 -16.85 23.38 -1.55
CA VAL A 239 -16.61 22.41 -2.63
C VAL A 239 -15.71 22.99 -3.72
N ARG A 240 -15.92 24.25 -4.12
CA ARG A 240 -15.05 24.94 -5.09
C ARG A 240 -13.64 25.15 -4.57
N TRP A 241 -13.51 25.62 -3.33
CA TRP A 241 -12.20 25.80 -2.71
C TRP A 241 -11.42 24.49 -2.59
N LEU A 242 -12.09 23.38 -2.23
CA LEU A 242 -11.49 22.04 -2.18
C LEU A 242 -11.04 21.56 -3.58
N ALA A 243 -11.83 21.81 -4.61
CA ALA A 243 -11.47 21.47 -5.99
C ALA A 243 -10.33 22.35 -6.56
N GLU A 244 -10.15 23.56 -6.03
CA GLU A 244 -9.05 24.46 -6.38
C GLU A 244 -7.75 24.17 -5.59
N GLN A 245 -7.82 23.37 -4.53
CA GLN A 245 -6.61 22.94 -3.83
C GLN A 245 -5.81 22.00 -4.74
N PRO A 246 -4.48 22.15 -4.82
CA PRO A 246 -3.66 21.16 -5.51
C PRO A 246 -3.87 19.80 -4.83
N GLU A 247 -4.19 18.78 -5.63
CA GLU A 247 -4.32 17.42 -5.12
C GLU A 247 -3.03 17.05 -4.37
N ASP A 248 -3.18 16.55 -3.14
CA ASP A 248 -2.02 16.07 -2.39
C ASP A 248 -1.43 14.86 -3.12
N THR A 249 -0.26 15.06 -3.70
CA THR A 249 0.43 14.01 -4.47
C THR A 249 1.20 13.05 -3.57
N ALA A 250 1.15 13.25 -2.25
CA ALA A 250 1.75 12.34 -1.29
C ALA A 250 1.20 10.93 -1.47
N ALA A 251 2.00 9.96 -1.04
CA ALA A 251 1.46 8.63 -0.86
C ALA A 251 0.37 8.68 0.20
N LEU A 252 -0.73 7.94 -0.03
CA LEU A 252 -1.87 7.86 0.90
C LEU A 252 -1.44 7.49 2.33
N GLU A 253 -0.22 6.96 2.51
CA GLU A 253 0.50 6.93 3.78
C GLU A 253 1.97 7.37 3.63
N PRO A 254 2.43 8.40 4.37
CA PRO A 254 3.85 8.70 4.57
C PRO A 254 4.59 7.50 5.18
N PRO A 255 5.83 7.18 4.76
CA PRO A 255 6.68 6.30 5.55
C PRO A 255 6.94 6.93 6.94
N GLY A 256 6.79 6.14 8.00
CA GLY A 256 7.53 6.36 9.22
C GLY A 256 6.93 7.26 10.29
N ARG A 257 5.61 7.58 10.31
CA ARG A 257 4.98 8.01 11.58
C ARG A 257 3.47 7.80 11.65
N TRP A 258 3.16 6.88 12.56
CA TRP A 258 2.16 7.14 13.58
C TRP A 258 2.44 8.47 14.30
N HIS A 259 1.51 9.43 14.27
CA HIS A 259 1.57 10.66 15.06
C HIS A 259 1.25 10.35 16.54
N PRO A 260 2.14 10.60 17.52
CA PRO A 260 1.76 10.58 18.93
C PRO A 260 0.92 11.81 19.33
N ASP A 261 1.00 12.90 18.55
CA ASP A 261 0.32 14.18 18.85
C ASP A 261 -1.04 14.37 18.18
N ARG A 262 -1.61 13.30 17.60
CA ARG A 262 -3.07 13.19 17.55
C ARG A 262 -3.54 12.47 18.80
N ALA A 263 -3.19 13.04 19.96
CA ALA A 263 -4.22 13.17 20.98
C ALA A 263 -5.33 13.98 20.28
N ALA A 264 -6.28 13.25 19.68
CA ALA A 264 -7.64 13.74 19.71
C ALA A 264 -7.84 14.27 21.14
N PRO A 265 -8.49 15.43 21.34
CA PRO A 265 -8.89 15.80 22.70
C PRO A 265 -9.47 14.53 23.29
N GLU A 266 -8.99 14.12 24.47
CA GLU A 266 -9.57 13.01 25.22
C GLU A 266 -11.05 13.32 25.26
N GLN A 267 -11.79 12.75 24.31
CA GLN A 267 -13.17 12.48 24.53
C GLN A 267 -13.03 11.38 25.54
N THR A 268 -13.16 11.78 26.81
CA THR A 268 -13.80 10.97 27.83
C THR A 268 -15.19 10.62 27.29
N VAL A 269 -15.22 9.78 26.26
CA VAL A 269 -16.36 8.96 25.94
C VAL A 269 -16.38 7.95 27.09
N PRO A 270 -17.53 7.73 27.73
CA PRO A 270 -17.65 6.68 28.73
C PRO A 270 -17.04 5.41 28.17
N HIS A 271 -16.17 4.77 28.94
CA HIS A 271 -15.49 3.53 28.58
C HIS A 271 -16.55 2.48 28.21
N GLU A 272 -16.86 2.35 26.91
CA GLU A 272 -17.55 1.19 26.40
C GLU A 272 -16.59 0.00 26.57
N PRO A 273 -17.06 -1.14 27.08
CA PRO A 273 -16.24 -2.33 27.16
C PRO A 273 -15.77 -2.69 25.74
N ALA A 274 -14.52 -3.15 25.62
CA ALA A 274 -13.97 -3.60 24.34
C ALA A 274 -14.95 -4.60 23.69
N PRO A 275 -15.31 -4.41 22.40
CA PRO A 275 -16.31 -5.25 21.76
C PRO A 275 -15.87 -6.70 21.78
N GLU A 276 -16.81 -7.58 22.14
CA GLU A 276 -16.56 -9.02 22.13
C GLU A 276 -16.17 -9.46 20.72
N ALA A 277 -15.14 -10.31 20.64
CA ALA A 277 -14.73 -10.88 19.37
C ALA A 277 -15.93 -11.54 18.67
N PRO A 278 -16.15 -11.28 17.38
CA PRO A 278 -17.25 -11.87 16.65
C PRO A 278 -17.14 -13.39 16.74
N THR A 279 -18.27 -14.03 16.99
CA THR A 279 -18.42 -15.49 16.92
C THR A 279 -19.14 -15.83 15.64
N ALA A 280 -18.62 -16.80 14.89
CA ALA A 280 -19.30 -17.35 13.73
C ALA A 280 -20.71 -17.84 14.11
N VAL A 281 -21.67 -17.55 13.24
CA VAL A 281 -23.05 -18.02 13.42
C VAL A 281 -23.07 -19.54 13.31
N ARG A 282 -23.86 -20.19 14.18
CA ARG A 282 -23.99 -21.65 14.14
C ARG A 282 -24.56 -22.08 12.79
N GLY A 283 -23.94 -23.11 12.20
CA GLY A 283 -24.42 -23.70 10.96
C GLY A 283 -25.79 -24.37 11.09
N SER A 284 -26.39 -24.69 9.94
CA SER A 284 -27.69 -25.35 9.86
C SER A 284 -27.64 -26.79 10.41
N THR A 285 -28.80 -27.32 10.76
CA THR A 285 -28.91 -28.72 11.21
C THR A 285 -28.50 -29.69 10.08
N PRO A 286 -28.02 -30.90 10.42
CA PRO A 286 -27.52 -31.86 9.42
C PRO A 286 -28.53 -32.20 8.32
N GLU A 287 -29.82 -32.23 8.64
CA GLU A 287 -30.91 -32.53 7.70
C GLU A 287 -31.33 -31.36 6.79
N HIS A 288 -30.87 -30.13 7.05
CA HIS A 288 -31.26 -28.97 6.24
C HIS A 288 -30.59 -28.98 4.86
N ARG A 289 -31.39 -29.06 3.79
CA ARG A 289 -30.97 -29.13 2.38
C ARG A 289 -31.47 -27.93 1.54
N GLY A 290 -31.89 -26.84 2.19
CA GLY A 290 -32.40 -25.65 1.52
C GLY A 290 -31.30 -24.78 0.90
N PRO A 291 -31.67 -23.84 0.01
CA PRO A 291 -30.73 -22.90 -0.62
C PRO A 291 -30.04 -21.96 0.39
N TRP A 292 -30.53 -21.88 1.62
CA TRP A 292 -30.02 -21.04 2.70
C TRP A 292 -29.19 -21.83 3.72
N ARG A 293 -28.74 -23.04 3.38
CA ARG A 293 -27.95 -23.89 4.28
C ARG A 293 -26.60 -23.23 4.59
N ILE A 294 -26.32 -23.06 5.88
CA ILE A 294 -25.05 -22.58 6.42
C ILE A 294 -24.22 -23.79 6.88
N ALA A 295 -22.99 -23.92 6.37
CA ALA A 295 -22.04 -24.95 6.79
C ALA A 295 -21.67 -24.78 8.27
N ARG A 296 -21.60 -25.92 8.97
CA ARG A 296 -21.18 -25.97 10.37
C ARG A 296 -19.67 -25.77 10.50
N SER A 297 -19.20 -25.38 11.68
CA SER A 297 -17.77 -25.09 11.90
C SER A 297 -16.88 -26.29 11.58
N GLU A 298 -17.33 -27.50 11.89
CA GLU A 298 -16.62 -28.75 11.56
C GLU A 298 -16.62 -29.09 10.05
N GLU A 299 -17.49 -28.45 9.26
CA GLU A 299 -17.55 -28.63 7.80
C GLU A 299 -16.70 -27.57 7.06
N ARG A 300 -16.17 -26.57 7.77
CA ARG A 300 -15.39 -25.48 7.19
C ARG A 300 -13.90 -25.71 7.40
N ASP A 301 -13.13 -25.52 6.34
CA ASP A 301 -11.68 -25.42 6.48
C ASP A 301 -11.31 -24.16 7.28
N GLU A 302 -10.27 -24.27 8.10
CA GLU A 302 -9.75 -23.17 8.91
C GLU A 302 -8.60 -22.50 8.16
N TRP A 303 -8.81 -21.23 7.77
CA TRP A 303 -7.86 -20.47 6.96
C TRP A 303 -7.36 -19.24 7.73
N THR A 304 -6.08 -18.92 7.55
CA THR A 304 -5.51 -17.68 8.08
C THR A 304 -5.47 -16.62 7.01
N PHE A 305 -5.93 -15.41 7.34
CA PHE A 305 -5.73 -14.24 6.51
C PHE A 305 -4.46 -13.51 6.94
N THR A 306 -3.56 -13.31 5.98
CA THR A 306 -2.37 -12.47 6.15
C THR A 306 -2.52 -11.27 5.20
N PRO A 307 -2.75 -10.05 5.73
CA PRO A 307 -2.97 -8.85 4.93
C PRO A 307 -1.97 -8.68 3.77
N HIS A 308 -2.51 -8.39 2.59
CA HIS A 308 -1.79 -8.20 1.31
C HIS A 308 -0.86 -9.33 0.85
N ILE A 309 -0.78 -10.45 1.58
CA ILE A 309 0.02 -11.62 1.23
C ILE A 309 -0.87 -12.72 0.66
N GLY A 310 -1.92 -13.11 1.39
CA GLY A 310 -2.75 -14.22 0.98
C GLY A 310 -3.82 -14.61 2.00
N VAL A 311 -4.64 -15.59 1.61
CA VAL A 311 -5.77 -16.14 2.38
C VAL A 311 -5.71 -17.66 2.31
N GLY A 312 -5.44 -18.30 3.44
CA GLY A 312 -5.27 -19.75 3.51
C GLY A 312 -4.16 -20.24 2.56
N PRO A 313 -4.44 -21.20 1.65
CA PRO A 313 -3.46 -21.69 0.69
C PRO A 313 -3.21 -20.72 -0.49
N LEU A 314 -4.03 -19.67 -0.65
CA LEU A 314 -3.98 -18.76 -1.79
C LEU A 314 -3.12 -17.54 -1.50
N HIS A 315 -2.26 -17.16 -2.44
CA HIS A 315 -1.43 -15.96 -2.35
C HIS A 315 -1.76 -14.99 -3.49
N PHE A 316 -1.81 -13.69 -3.18
CA PHE A 316 -2.03 -12.68 -4.21
C PHE A 316 -0.86 -12.69 -5.22
N GLY A 317 -1.20 -12.64 -6.50
CA GLY A 317 -0.27 -12.80 -7.62
C GLY A 317 -0.20 -14.22 -8.21
N MET A 318 -0.81 -15.22 -7.58
CA MET A 318 -0.86 -16.58 -8.13
C MET A 318 -1.64 -16.63 -9.47
N PRO A 319 -1.16 -17.41 -10.47
CA PRO A 319 -1.93 -17.74 -11.66
C PRO A 319 -2.96 -18.85 -11.36
N LEU A 320 -3.89 -19.09 -12.29
CA LEU A 320 -5.01 -20.03 -12.11
C LEU A 320 -4.55 -21.48 -11.87
N GLU A 321 -3.47 -21.91 -12.51
CA GLU A 321 -2.94 -23.27 -12.41
C GLU A 321 -2.47 -23.57 -10.99
N GLU A 322 -1.83 -22.60 -10.34
CA GLU A 322 -1.36 -22.74 -8.95
C GLU A 322 -2.51 -22.74 -7.96
N ILE A 323 -3.55 -21.96 -8.20
CA ILE A 323 -4.76 -21.96 -7.36
C ILE A 323 -5.49 -23.30 -7.46
N THR A 324 -5.62 -23.82 -8.68
CA THR A 324 -6.22 -25.15 -8.94
C THR A 324 -5.44 -26.25 -8.21
N ALA A 325 -4.10 -26.18 -8.25
CA ALA A 325 -3.25 -27.12 -7.52
C ALA A 325 -3.35 -26.97 -6.00
N ALA A 326 -3.40 -25.74 -5.50
CA ALA A 326 -3.46 -25.43 -4.08
C ALA A 326 -4.80 -25.83 -3.43
N LEU A 327 -5.90 -25.71 -4.18
CA LEU A 327 -7.25 -26.11 -3.73
C LEU A 327 -7.58 -27.56 -4.06
N GLY A 328 -6.84 -28.19 -4.98
CA GLY A 328 -7.15 -29.53 -5.50
C GLY A 328 -8.49 -29.59 -6.24
N GLU A 329 -8.97 -28.45 -6.75
CA GLU A 329 -10.28 -28.29 -7.40
C GLU A 329 -10.12 -27.50 -8.71
N GLU A 330 -10.72 -28.00 -9.80
CA GLU A 330 -10.89 -27.22 -11.03
C GLU A 330 -12.04 -26.21 -10.87
N GLY A 331 -11.75 -24.93 -11.08
CA GLY A 331 -12.74 -23.87 -10.96
C GLY A 331 -13.55 -23.61 -12.23
N THR A 332 -14.75 -23.06 -12.08
CA THR A 332 -15.57 -22.59 -13.21
C THR A 332 -15.04 -21.24 -13.69
N VAL A 333 -14.42 -21.21 -14.88
CA VAL A 333 -13.69 -20.03 -15.38
C VAL A 333 -14.60 -19.06 -16.13
N SER A 334 -14.56 -17.78 -15.75
CA SER A 334 -15.17 -16.67 -16.49
C SER A 334 -14.11 -15.67 -16.98
N GLY A 335 -14.13 -15.33 -18.26
CA GLY A 335 -13.16 -14.42 -18.88
C GLY A 335 -13.70 -13.69 -20.10
N TYR A 336 -12.96 -12.69 -20.58
CA TYR A 336 -13.28 -11.91 -21.77
C TYR A 336 -12.09 -11.86 -22.73
N TYR A 337 -12.36 -11.63 -24.01
CA TYR A 337 -11.31 -11.36 -24.99
C TYR A 337 -10.97 -9.87 -24.95
N ALA A 338 -9.67 -9.55 -24.89
CA ALA A 338 -9.25 -8.15 -24.92
C ALA A 338 -9.58 -7.51 -26.29
N PRO A 339 -10.24 -6.34 -26.35
CA PRO A 339 -10.67 -5.72 -27.60
C PRO A 339 -9.51 -5.56 -28.59
N GLY A 340 -9.67 -6.07 -29.80
CA GLY A 340 -8.64 -6.00 -30.86
C GLY A 340 -7.53 -7.06 -30.75
N THR A 341 -7.64 -8.05 -29.85
CA THR A 341 -6.69 -9.16 -29.73
C THR A 341 -7.41 -10.50 -29.60
N CYS A 342 -6.70 -11.60 -29.88
CA CYS A 342 -7.18 -12.96 -29.59
C CYS A 342 -6.81 -13.42 -28.17
N GLU A 343 -6.34 -12.52 -27.30
CA GLU A 343 -5.89 -12.85 -25.95
C GLU A 343 -7.08 -12.91 -24.98
N ARG A 344 -7.27 -14.07 -24.36
CA ARG A 344 -8.29 -14.30 -23.33
C ARG A 344 -7.75 -13.85 -21.97
N ARG A 345 -8.44 -12.92 -21.33
CA ARG A 345 -8.16 -12.47 -19.95
C ARG A 345 -9.15 -13.07 -18.97
N LEU A 346 -8.63 -13.60 -17.87
CA LEU A 346 -9.43 -14.10 -16.76
C LEU A 346 -10.08 -12.93 -16.02
N SER A 347 -11.38 -13.04 -15.72
CA SER A 347 -12.09 -12.08 -14.88
C SER A 347 -12.27 -12.62 -13.47
N HIS A 348 -12.87 -13.81 -13.35
CA HIS A 348 -13.02 -14.53 -12.09
C HIS A 348 -13.14 -16.03 -12.33
N VAL A 349 -12.91 -16.81 -11.28
CA VAL A 349 -13.04 -18.26 -11.25
C VAL A 349 -13.72 -18.68 -9.95
N ASP A 350 -14.76 -19.51 -10.07
CA ASP A 350 -15.53 -20.03 -8.93
C ASP A 350 -15.08 -21.45 -8.55
N PHE A 351 -14.60 -21.61 -7.32
CA PHE A 351 -14.26 -22.88 -6.69
C PHE A 351 -15.40 -23.25 -5.74
N ARG A 352 -16.34 -24.06 -6.22
CA ARG A 352 -17.61 -24.31 -5.53
C ARG A 352 -17.44 -25.22 -4.31
N THR A 353 -16.48 -26.14 -4.38
CA THR A 353 -16.18 -27.08 -3.30
C THR A 353 -15.44 -26.35 -2.18
N ALA A 354 -14.46 -25.52 -2.53
CA ALA A 354 -13.79 -24.65 -1.58
C ALA A 354 -14.68 -23.49 -1.08
N GLY A 355 -15.76 -23.14 -1.79
CA GLY A 355 -16.62 -22.01 -1.45
C GLY A 355 -15.90 -20.66 -1.59
N VAL A 356 -15.06 -20.53 -2.60
CA VAL A 356 -14.22 -19.35 -2.84
C VAL A 356 -14.34 -18.89 -4.30
N ARG A 357 -14.36 -17.57 -4.49
CA ARG A 357 -14.25 -16.92 -5.80
C ARG A 357 -12.94 -16.16 -5.90
N ALA A 358 -12.14 -16.51 -6.89
CA ALA A 358 -10.87 -15.87 -7.21
C ALA A 358 -11.08 -14.85 -8.33
N LEU A 359 -10.63 -13.60 -8.15
CA LEU A 359 -10.71 -12.54 -9.15
C LEU A 359 -9.32 -12.18 -9.67
N PHE A 360 -9.22 -11.96 -10.98
CA PHE A 360 -7.95 -11.82 -11.67
C PHE A 360 -7.82 -10.47 -12.39
N ARG A 361 -6.60 -9.94 -12.41
CA ARG A 361 -6.18 -8.86 -13.31
C ARG A 361 -4.90 -9.30 -14.01
N VAL A 362 -4.83 -9.11 -15.33
CA VAL A 362 -3.69 -9.59 -16.16
C VAL A 362 -3.35 -11.07 -15.84
N ASN A 363 -4.39 -11.91 -15.65
CA ASN A 363 -4.27 -13.33 -15.30
C ASN A 363 -3.53 -13.63 -13.97
N ARG A 364 -3.54 -12.68 -13.03
CA ARG A 364 -2.95 -12.82 -11.68
C ARG A 364 -4.03 -12.59 -10.61
N LEU A 365 -4.01 -13.40 -9.56
CA LEU A 365 -4.94 -13.29 -8.43
C LEU A 365 -4.75 -11.96 -7.71
N GLU A 366 -5.81 -11.17 -7.58
CA GLU A 366 -5.75 -9.90 -6.86
C GLU A 366 -6.85 -9.77 -5.80
N CYS A 367 -7.91 -10.56 -5.91
CA CYS A 367 -8.97 -10.58 -4.92
C CYS A 367 -9.50 -11.99 -4.69
N VAL A 368 -9.82 -12.30 -3.43
CA VAL A 368 -10.43 -13.56 -3.01
C VAL A 368 -11.70 -13.22 -2.24
N ALA A 369 -12.85 -13.66 -2.74
CA ALA A 369 -14.12 -13.57 -2.04
C ALA A 369 -14.47 -14.95 -1.45
N VAL A 370 -14.80 -14.98 -0.16
CA VAL A 370 -15.14 -16.22 0.55
C VAL A 370 -16.64 -16.27 0.79
N ASP A 371 -17.29 -17.36 0.36
CA ASP A 371 -18.73 -17.54 0.55
C ASP A 371 -19.10 -17.67 2.05
N ALA A 372 -20.08 -16.88 2.50
CA ALA A 372 -20.45 -16.85 3.91
C ALA A 372 -21.16 -18.14 4.36
N LEU A 373 -21.81 -18.86 3.44
CA LEU A 373 -22.61 -20.04 3.72
C LEU A 373 -21.77 -21.31 3.70
N THR A 374 -20.88 -21.48 2.73
CA THR A 374 -20.14 -22.74 2.52
C THR A 374 -18.63 -22.59 2.50
N GLY A 375 -18.10 -21.36 2.43
CA GLY A 375 -16.65 -21.13 2.35
C GLY A 375 -15.89 -21.39 3.65
N PRO A 376 -14.56 -21.38 3.60
CA PRO A 376 -13.69 -21.56 4.76
C PRO A 376 -13.95 -20.53 5.86
N GLN A 377 -13.71 -20.95 7.10
CA GLN A 377 -13.63 -20.04 8.22
C GLN A 377 -12.29 -19.32 8.17
N VAL A 378 -12.28 -18.10 7.64
CA VAL A 378 -11.08 -17.28 7.63
C VAL A 378 -10.93 -16.55 8.95
N ARG A 379 -9.70 -16.52 9.49
CA ARG A 379 -9.35 -15.84 10.73
C ARG A 379 -8.27 -14.79 10.53
N LEU A 380 -8.42 -13.67 11.23
CA LEU A 380 -7.37 -12.66 11.42
C LEU A 380 -6.99 -12.65 12.90
N ASP A 381 -5.74 -12.98 13.19
CA ASP A 381 -5.23 -13.04 14.57
C ASP A 381 -6.08 -13.93 15.49
N GLY A 382 -6.55 -15.06 14.95
CA GLY A 382 -7.41 -16.03 15.64
C GLY A 382 -8.90 -15.66 15.68
N VAL A 383 -9.28 -14.46 15.26
CA VAL A 383 -10.68 -13.99 15.26
C VAL A 383 -11.36 -14.30 13.93
N PRO A 384 -12.57 -14.90 13.92
CA PRO A 384 -13.25 -15.29 12.68
C PRO A 384 -13.77 -14.08 11.90
N LEU A 385 -13.64 -14.14 10.58
CA LEU A 385 -14.10 -13.12 9.63
C LEU A 385 -15.26 -13.60 8.75
N THR A 386 -15.29 -14.89 8.38
CA THR A 386 -16.37 -15.48 7.57
C THR A 386 -17.55 -15.87 8.43
N GLY A 387 -18.79 -15.69 7.94
CA GLY A 387 -19.98 -16.26 8.57
C GLY A 387 -20.34 -15.66 9.93
N CYS A 388 -19.87 -14.45 10.24
CA CYS A 388 -20.13 -13.72 11.47
C CYS A 388 -21.30 -12.75 11.31
N VAL A 389 -21.78 -12.19 12.43
CA VAL A 389 -22.74 -11.09 12.39
C VAL A 389 -22.02 -9.82 11.92
N PRO A 390 -22.46 -9.16 10.82
CA PRO A 390 -21.76 -8.00 10.25
C PRO A 390 -21.47 -6.89 11.26
N SER A 391 -22.47 -6.48 12.04
CA SER A 391 -22.31 -5.41 13.04
C SER A 391 -21.28 -5.75 14.12
N ARG A 392 -21.21 -7.02 14.57
CA ARG A 392 -20.21 -7.44 15.56
C ARG A 392 -18.80 -7.47 14.99
N LEU A 393 -18.67 -7.89 13.73
CA LEU A 393 -17.37 -7.92 13.08
C LEU A 393 -16.87 -6.50 12.77
N GLU A 394 -17.74 -5.62 12.29
CA GLU A 394 -17.45 -4.20 12.09
C GLU A 394 -17.02 -3.55 13.40
N ASP A 395 -17.82 -3.70 14.47
CA ASP A 395 -17.53 -3.15 15.79
C ASP A 395 -16.17 -3.62 16.34
N TRP A 396 -15.87 -4.91 16.22
CA TRP A 396 -14.56 -5.45 16.60
C TRP A 396 -13.41 -4.90 15.76
N LEU A 397 -13.59 -4.76 14.44
CA LEU A 397 -12.55 -4.22 13.55
C LEU A 397 -12.31 -2.73 13.77
N VAL A 398 -13.35 -1.94 14.05
CA VAL A 398 -13.25 -0.49 14.35
C VAL A 398 -12.46 -0.25 15.63
N HIS A 399 -12.61 -1.11 16.64
CA HIS A 399 -11.90 -1.01 17.91
C HIS A 399 -10.55 -1.72 17.92
N ARG A 400 -10.18 -2.38 16.82
CA ARG A 400 -8.87 -3.02 16.68
C ARG A 400 -7.79 -1.93 16.62
N PRO A 401 -6.61 -2.13 17.23
CA PRO A 401 -5.50 -1.16 17.17
C PRO A 401 -4.84 -1.03 15.77
N LEU A 402 -5.54 -1.41 14.69
CA LEU A 402 -5.10 -1.20 13.33
C LEU A 402 -5.37 0.23 12.90
N ARG A 403 -4.40 0.82 12.22
CA ARG A 403 -4.24 2.28 12.10
C ARG A 403 -4.66 2.83 10.74
N GLY A 404 -5.79 2.34 10.21
CA GLY A 404 -6.32 2.74 8.91
C GLY A 404 -7.68 3.40 8.97
N PRO A 405 -8.03 4.25 7.98
CA PRO A 405 -9.38 4.80 7.89
C PRO A 405 -10.38 3.69 7.56
N LEU A 406 -11.45 3.58 8.35
CA LEU A 406 -12.66 2.88 7.93
C LEU A 406 -13.26 3.65 6.75
N MET A 407 -13.38 2.98 5.61
CA MET A 407 -14.07 3.49 4.44
C MET A 407 -15.36 2.72 4.20
N TYR A 408 -16.28 3.31 3.46
CA TYR A 408 -17.47 2.62 3.00
C TYR A 408 -17.47 2.55 1.47
N SER A 409 -17.86 1.41 0.94
CA SER A 409 -18.06 1.25 -0.48
C SER A 409 -19.29 2.03 -0.98
N VAL A 410 -19.45 2.11 -2.30
CA VAL A 410 -20.69 2.63 -2.92
C VAL A 410 -21.91 1.80 -2.52
N ALA A 411 -21.72 0.53 -2.12
CA ALA A 411 -22.76 -0.34 -1.58
C ALA A 411 -22.93 -0.20 -0.05
N ALA A 412 -22.30 0.81 0.58
CA ALA A 412 -22.28 1.03 2.02
C ALA A 412 -21.69 -0.15 2.83
N GLU A 413 -20.76 -0.90 2.25
CA GLU A 413 -20.07 -2.00 2.92
C GLU A 413 -18.76 -1.50 3.56
N PRO A 414 -18.45 -1.86 4.82
CA PRO A 414 -17.20 -1.48 5.49
C PRO A 414 -15.96 -1.99 4.75
N VAL A 415 -14.97 -1.12 4.56
CA VAL A 415 -13.69 -1.43 3.92
C VAL A 415 -12.52 -0.93 4.78
N PHE A 416 -11.52 -1.80 4.91
CA PHE A 416 -10.28 -1.62 5.67
C PHE A 416 -9.10 -1.72 4.70
N PRO A 417 -8.69 -0.60 4.08
CA PRO A 417 -7.65 -0.54 3.05
C PRO A 417 -6.31 -1.16 3.48
N ASP A 418 -5.88 -0.82 4.69
CA ASP A 418 -4.63 -1.25 5.31
C ASP A 418 -4.58 -2.75 5.56
N LEU A 419 -5.73 -3.41 5.59
CA LEU A 419 -5.78 -4.86 5.63
C LEU A 419 -5.93 -5.46 4.24
N GLY A 420 -6.45 -4.70 3.27
CA GLY A 420 -7.01 -5.25 2.06
C GLY A 420 -8.23 -6.10 2.37
N LEU A 421 -9.14 -5.60 3.23
CA LEU A 421 -10.33 -6.32 3.66
C LEU A 421 -11.58 -5.48 3.41
N ALA A 422 -12.57 -6.02 2.71
CA ALA A 422 -13.93 -5.49 2.66
C ALA A 422 -14.90 -6.48 3.32
N ILE A 423 -15.73 -5.99 4.23
CA ILE A 423 -16.76 -6.79 4.89
C ILE A 423 -18.04 -6.68 4.06
N ARG A 424 -18.28 -7.68 3.22
CA ARG A 424 -19.58 -7.80 2.57
C ARG A 424 -20.54 -8.61 3.44
N SER A 425 -21.80 -8.55 3.06
CA SER A 425 -22.85 -9.32 3.71
C SER A 425 -23.56 -10.23 2.71
N GLN A 426 -23.93 -11.41 3.14
CA GLN A 426 -24.65 -12.40 2.35
C GLN A 426 -25.80 -12.96 3.19
N SER A 427 -27.00 -12.88 2.63
CA SER A 427 -28.21 -13.34 3.31
C SER A 427 -28.41 -14.85 3.19
N ALA A 428 -28.82 -15.46 4.30
CA ALA A 428 -29.25 -16.84 4.44
C ALA A 428 -30.68 -16.83 4.99
N GLY A 429 -31.68 -16.62 4.13
CA GLY A 429 -33.05 -16.39 4.57
C GLY A 429 -33.19 -15.07 5.34
N ASP A 430 -33.49 -15.15 6.63
CA ASP A 430 -33.67 -14.01 7.54
C ASP A 430 -32.38 -13.58 8.26
N ILE A 431 -31.29 -14.33 8.08
CA ILE A 431 -29.98 -14.05 8.69
C ILE A 431 -29.07 -13.38 7.67
N ASN A 432 -28.29 -12.38 8.10
CA ASN A 432 -27.23 -11.80 7.29
C ASN A 432 -25.85 -12.13 7.88
N LEU A 433 -24.93 -12.62 7.04
CA LEU A 433 -23.64 -13.14 7.45
C LEU A 433 -22.49 -12.43 6.72
N THR A 434 -21.33 -12.34 7.36
CA THR A 434 -20.15 -11.73 6.75
C THR A 434 -19.57 -12.61 5.64
N ARG A 435 -19.37 -11.98 4.48
CA ARG A 435 -18.76 -12.54 3.28
C ARG A 435 -17.49 -11.73 2.98
N PRO A 436 -16.34 -12.05 3.61
CA PRO A 436 -15.17 -11.20 3.50
C PRO A 436 -14.58 -11.25 2.08
N LEU A 437 -14.18 -10.08 1.60
CA LEU A 437 -13.40 -9.90 0.38
C LEU A 437 -11.99 -9.47 0.77
N PHE A 438 -11.00 -10.25 0.34
CA PHE A 438 -9.59 -9.99 0.59
C PHE A 438 -8.95 -9.47 -0.69
N LEU A 439 -8.22 -8.37 -0.58
CA LEU A 439 -7.75 -7.54 -1.68
C LEU A 439 -6.24 -7.30 -1.58
N LEU A 440 -5.57 -7.26 -2.72
CA LEU A 440 -4.24 -6.66 -2.81
C LEU A 440 -4.37 -5.12 -2.73
N HIS A 441 -3.36 -4.46 -2.13
CA HIS A 441 -3.30 -3.05 -1.65
C HIS A 441 -3.93 -1.96 -2.54
N ASN A 442 -4.10 -2.20 -3.84
CA ASN A 442 -4.55 -1.21 -4.84
C ASN A 442 -6.02 -1.37 -5.30
N TRP A 443 -6.82 -2.29 -4.76
CA TRP A 443 -8.15 -2.57 -5.34
C TRP A 443 -9.26 -1.57 -4.94
N LEU A 444 -9.01 -0.59 -4.07
CA LEU A 444 -10.06 0.32 -3.61
C LEU A 444 -10.58 1.31 -4.68
N ASP A 445 -9.75 1.68 -5.65
CA ASP A 445 -10.18 2.43 -6.86
C ASP A 445 -11.04 1.59 -7.83
N LEU A 446 -11.20 0.29 -7.55
CA LEU A 446 -11.71 -0.72 -8.49
C LEU A 446 -13.03 -1.36 -8.05
N TRP A 447 -13.78 -0.72 -7.15
CA TRP A 447 -15.20 -1.04 -6.93
C TRP A 447 -15.98 -1.08 -8.25
N HIS A 448 -15.61 -0.23 -9.22
CA HIS A 448 -16.15 -0.22 -10.58
C HIS A 448 -15.55 -1.27 -11.54
N SER A 449 -14.73 -2.21 -11.05
CA SER A 449 -14.13 -3.31 -11.84
C SER A 449 -14.50 -4.70 -11.34
N LEU A 450 -15.14 -4.81 -10.16
CA LEU A 450 -15.76 -6.07 -9.75
C LEU A 450 -16.83 -6.48 -10.78
N PRO A 451 -17.00 -7.77 -11.10
CA PRO A 451 -18.08 -8.24 -11.95
C PRO A 451 -19.43 -7.70 -11.48
N SER A 452 -20.37 -7.46 -12.40
CA SER A 452 -21.70 -6.96 -12.03
C SER A 452 -22.42 -7.87 -11.02
N GLU A 453 -22.11 -9.17 -10.99
CA GLU A 453 -22.61 -10.08 -9.94
C GLU A 453 -22.09 -9.71 -8.55
N GLU A 454 -20.86 -9.24 -8.43
CA GLU A 454 -20.31 -8.75 -7.17
C GLU A 454 -20.83 -7.34 -6.83
N ARG A 455 -21.24 -6.52 -7.81
CA ARG A 455 -21.83 -5.19 -7.54
C ARG A 455 -23.28 -5.24 -7.07
N ASN A 456 -24.01 -6.30 -7.43
CA ASN A 456 -25.44 -6.44 -7.15
C ASN A 456 -25.74 -7.87 -6.69
N HIS A 457 -25.67 -8.12 -5.39
CA HIS A 457 -26.46 -9.19 -4.78
C HIS A 457 -27.54 -8.53 -3.92
N ARG A 458 -28.77 -8.68 -4.40
CA ARG A 458 -29.99 -8.51 -3.60
C ARG A 458 -30.36 -9.83 -2.98
#